data_AF-A0A3Q7YEP8-F1
#
_entry.id   AF-A0A3Q7YEP8-F1
#
_cell.length_a   1.000
_cell.length_b   1.000
_cell.length_c   1.000
_cell.angle_alpha   90.00
_cell.angle_beta   90.00
_cell.angle_gamma   90.00
#
_symmetry.space_group_name_H-M   'P 1'
#
loop_
_entity.id
_entity.type
_entity.pdbx_description
1 polymer ?
#
loop_
_entity_poly.entity_id
_entity_poly.type
_entity_poly.pdbx_seq_one_letter_code
_entity_poly.pdbx_strand_id
1 'polypeptide(L)'
;MAQGDQLISFAIWRDDHYFRRRSYSPSHITECRLIQTNQFECAVRTYLLHLVGSTIFADKTHTCVEAKYISLFIDLDRCQHYLWAAAALVFLYDNMGDGAVHDTRQLGGYMTLLQCWIYEHFPRICKRGDRGAVPAHLPIACRWIAKHVVEGGLVTYRQRLDALLLEDVLFTPYDNDRANHPFEDISMFSGYLRCGGVSVPYLPERCLRQFGRIQCIPPDVPPRPVSIDWV
;
A
#
# COMPACT_ATOMS: atom_id res chain seq x y z
N MET A 1 18.80 2.43 0.86
CA MET A 1 18.08 1.36 1.59
C MET A 1 17.65 1.83 2.99
N ALA A 2 16.83 2.88 3.10
CA ALA A 2 16.27 3.32 4.41
C ALA A 2 15.08 4.31 4.38
N GLN A 3 14.65 4.82 3.21
CA GLN A 3 13.80 6.03 3.18
C GLN A 3 12.49 5.91 2.36
N GLY A 4 12.36 4.90 1.49
CA GLY A 4 11.08 4.54 0.86
C GLY A 4 10.13 3.84 1.84
N ASP A 5 10.65 2.92 2.67
CA ASP A 5 9.86 2.19 3.68
C ASP A 5 9.23 3.10 4.74
N GLN A 6 9.85 4.27 5.01
CA GLN A 6 9.32 5.24 5.95
C GLN A 6 7.94 5.77 5.51
N LEU A 7 7.68 6.03 4.23
CA LEU A 7 6.39 6.60 3.81
C LEU A 7 5.20 5.65 4.04
N ILE A 8 5.39 4.34 3.83
CA ILE A 8 4.34 3.34 4.07
C ILE A 8 4.26 3.01 5.56
N SER A 9 5.40 2.93 6.26
CA SER A 9 5.42 2.77 7.72
C SER A 9 4.73 3.93 8.45
N PHE A 10 4.95 5.18 8.04
CA PHE A 10 4.29 6.37 8.61
C PHE A 10 2.81 6.50 8.19
N ALA A 11 2.41 5.95 7.04
CA ALA A 11 0.99 5.91 6.65
C ALA A 11 0.15 4.95 7.49
N ILE A 12 0.77 3.87 7.94
CA ILE A 12 0.15 2.88 8.82
C ILE A 12 0.13 3.40 10.27
N TRP A 13 1.17 4.08 10.74
CA TRP A 13 1.37 4.37 12.17
C TRP A 13 0.78 5.69 12.73
N ARG A 14 0.01 6.49 11.98
CA ARG A 14 -0.28 7.89 12.39
C ARG A 14 -1.74 8.36 12.42
N ASP A 15 -2.69 7.46 12.64
CA ASP A 15 -4.06 7.82 13.06
C ASP A 15 -4.18 8.09 14.59
N ASP A 16 -3.13 7.84 15.37
CA ASP A 16 -3.21 7.63 16.83
C ASP A 16 -2.83 8.86 17.71
N HIS A 17 -3.11 10.09 17.25
CA HIS A 17 -2.80 11.31 18.03
C HIS A 17 -3.89 11.71 19.04
N TYR A 18 -4.39 10.77 19.85
CA TYR A 18 -5.20 11.10 21.03
C TYR A 18 -4.83 10.30 22.31
N PHE A 19 -4.24 11.03 23.25
CA PHE A 19 -4.50 10.89 24.70
C PHE A 19 -3.76 9.83 25.55
N ARG A 20 -2.43 9.94 25.64
CA ARG A 20 -1.66 9.42 26.80
C ARG A 20 -1.49 10.50 27.89
N ARG A 21 -1.94 10.24 29.14
CA ARG A 21 -1.31 10.71 30.42
C ARG A 21 -2.08 10.28 31.69
N ARG A 22 -1.43 9.53 32.60
CA ARG A 22 -1.14 9.93 34.01
C ARG A 22 -0.42 8.83 34.83
N SER A 23 0.13 9.25 35.98
CA SER A 23 1.00 8.50 36.91
C SER A 23 0.63 8.87 38.36
N TYR A 24 1.13 8.28 39.46
CA TYR A 24 2.23 7.31 39.70
C TYR A 24 2.07 6.71 41.13
N SER A 25 2.36 5.42 41.39
CA SER A 25 2.90 4.97 42.71
C SER A 25 3.32 3.49 42.77
N PRO A 26 4.23 3.08 43.70
CA PRO A 26 5.11 1.94 43.48
C PRO A 26 5.21 0.91 44.63
N SER A 27 4.72 -0.33 44.43
CA SER A 27 5.12 -1.49 45.27
C SER A 27 4.92 -2.88 44.64
N HIS A 28 3.95 -3.09 43.74
CA HIS A 28 3.69 -4.38 43.05
C HIS A 28 4.35 -4.49 41.66
N ILE A 29 5.50 -3.82 41.48
CA ILE A 29 5.88 -3.29 40.16
C ILE A 29 6.35 -4.36 39.16
N THR A 30 7.08 -5.38 39.59
CA THR A 30 7.80 -6.27 38.65
C THR A 30 6.88 -7.28 37.96
N GLU A 31 5.97 -7.88 38.73
CA GLU A 31 5.05 -8.91 38.25
C GLU A 31 3.89 -8.28 37.45
N CYS A 32 3.34 -7.16 37.94
CA CYS A 32 2.40 -6.35 37.17
C CYS A 32 3.03 -5.79 35.89
N ARG A 33 4.32 -5.44 35.86
CA ARG A 33 5.00 -5.03 34.63
C ARG A 33 5.06 -6.15 33.60
N LEU A 34 5.43 -7.38 33.97
CA LEU A 34 5.51 -8.50 33.03
C LEU A 34 4.13 -8.88 32.44
N ILE A 35 3.09 -8.86 33.27
CA ILE A 35 1.71 -9.07 32.82
C ILE A 35 1.26 -7.91 31.92
N GLN A 36 1.57 -6.67 32.29
CA GLN A 36 1.27 -5.49 31.46
C GLN A 36 2.05 -5.51 30.13
N THR A 37 3.35 -5.80 30.10
CA THR A 37 4.13 -5.85 28.86
C THR A 37 3.60 -6.93 27.92
N ASN A 38 3.29 -8.12 28.44
CA ASN A 38 2.68 -9.18 27.62
C ASN A 38 1.30 -8.78 27.09
N GLN A 39 0.49 -8.07 27.88
CA GLN A 39 -0.80 -7.51 27.42
C GLN A 39 -0.64 -6.39 26.40
N PHE A 40 0.33 -5.49 26.58
CA PHE A 40 0.63 -4.41 25.64
C PHE A 40 1.16 -4.96 24.32
N GLU A 41 2.09 -5.91 24.35
CA GLU A 41 2.55 -6.55 23.11
C GLU A 41 1.42 -7.34 22.44
N CYS A 42 0.60 -8.08 23.17
CA CYS A 42 -0.55 -8.78 22.60
C CYS A 42 -1.55 -7.81 21.94
N ALA A 43 -1.83 -6.67 22.57
CA ALA A 43 -2.65 -5.61 22.02
C ALA A 43 -2.01 -5.00 20.76
N VAL A 44 -0.70 -4.70 20.78
CA VAL A 44 0.04 -4.17 19.61
C VAL A 44 0.05 -5.18 18.46
N ARG A 45 0.33 -6.46 18.72
CA ARG A 45 0.27 -7.54 17.71
C ARG A 45 -1.11 -7.65 17.09
N THR A 46 -2.16 -7.62 17.91
CA THR A 46 -3.56 -7.69 17.45
C THR A 46 -3.95 -6.45 16.63
N TYR A 47 -3.54 -5.26 17.08
CA TYR A 47 -3.77 -4.00 16.38
C TYR A 47 -3.05 -3.97 15.02
N LEU A 48 -1.75 -4.30 14.97
CA LEU A 48 -0.98 -4.33 13.72
C LEU A 48 -1.53 -5.38 12.74
N LEU A 49 -1.89 -6.56 13.23
CA LEU A 49 -2.55 -7.59 12.42
C LEU A 49 -3.88 -7.10 11.85
N HIS A 50 -4.73 -6.46 12.65
CA HIS A 50 -6.00 -5.91 12.19
C HIS A 50 -5.79 -4.79 11.17
N LEU A 51 -4.86 -3.88 11.44
CA LEU A 51 -4.53 -2.73 10.61
C LEU A 51 -3.96 -3.14 9.25
N VAL A 52 -2.93 -3.99 9.23
CA VAL A 52 -2.35 -4.52 7.99
C VAL A 52 -3.32 -5.45 7.26
N GLY A 53 -4.08 -6.25 8.01
CA GLY A 53 -5.09 -7.16 7.46
C GLY A 53 -6.27 -6.43 6.80
N SER A 54 -6.69 -5.29 7.34
CA SER A 54 -7.78 -4.47 6.79
C SER A 54 -7.34 -3.46 5.73
N THR A 55 -6.03 -3.25 5.54
CA THR A 55 -5.48 -2.30 4.55
C THR A 55 -4.72 -2.99 3.41
N ILE A 56 -3.70 -3.78 3.73
CA ILE A 56 -2.81 -4.43 2.74
C ILE A 56 -3.39 -5.77 2.29
N PHE A 57 -3.78 -6.63 3.23
CA PHE A 57 -4.34 -7.95 2.95
C PHE A 57 -5.87 -7.96 2.88
N ALA A 58 -6.48 -6.78 2.65
CA ALA A 58 -7.93 -6.63 2.62
C ALA A 58 -8.55 -7.52 1.53
N ASP A 59 -9.41 -8.45 1.94
CA ASP A 59 -10.13 -9.32 1.02
C ASP A 59 -11.45 -8.67 0.53
N LYS A 60 -12.18 -9.39 -0.31
CA LYS A 60 -13.49 -8.95 -0.83
C LYS A 60 -14.59 -8.95 0.26
N THR A 61 -14.37 -9.60 1.42
CA THR A 61 -15.34 -9.67 2.52
C THR A 61 -15.17 -8.57 3.56
N HIS A 62 -14.02 -7.87 3.59
CA HIS A 62 -13.68 -6.76 4.50
C HIS A 62 -13.85 -7.04 6.00
N THR A 63 -14.05 -8.30 6.40
CA THR A 63 -14.52 -8.66 7.75
C THR A 63 -13.64 -9.69 8.47
N CYS A 64 -12.70 -10.33 7.78
CA CYS A 64 -11.80 -11.33 8.37
C CYS A 64 -10.36 -11.12 7.91
N VAL A 65 -9.42 -11.22 8.85
CA VAL A 65 -7.98 -11.28 8.55
C VAL A 65 -7.54 -12.73 8.70
N GLU A 66 -6.88 -13.29 7.68
CA GLU A 66 -6.43 -14.68 7.75
C GLU A 66 -5.38 -14.89 8.86
N ALA A 67 -5.60 -15.91 9.70
CA ALA A 67 -4.73 -16.24 10.82
C ALA A 67 -3.27 -16.53 10.42
N LYS A 68 -2.99 -16.87 9.15
CA LYS A 68 -1.63 -17.07 8.65
C LYS A 68 -0.73 -15.84 8.83
N TYR A 69 -1.30 -14.64 8.80
CA TYR A 69 -0.56 -13.38 8.99
C TYR A 69 -0.17 -13.11 10.45
N ILE A 70 -0.73 -13.83 11.44
CA ILE A 70 -0.30 -13.72 12.85
C ILE A 70 1.22 -13.97 12.97
N SER A 71 1.75 -14.90 12.17
CA SER A 71 3.17 -15.24 12.13
C SER A 71 4.10 -14.05 11.83
N LEU A 72 3.64 -13.07 11.05
CA LEU A 72 4.39 -11.85 10.73
C LEU A 72 4.56 -10.93 11.95
N PHE A 73 3.65 -10.99 12.92
CA PHE A 73 3.64 -10.09 14.08
C PHE A 73 4.08 -10.77 15.38
N ILE A 74 4.42 -12.06 15.38
CA ILE A 74 4.97 -12.74 16.57
C ILE A 74 6.22 -11.99 17.07
N ASP A 75 7.12 -11.66 16.14
CA ASP A 75 8.35 -10.93 16.39
C ASP A 75 8.22 -9.49 15.86
N LEU A 76 7.98 -8.55 16.77
CA LEU A 76 7.82 -7.12 16.44
C LEU A 76 9.15 -6.47 16.00
N ASP A 77 10.29 -6.98 16.49
CA ASP A 77 11.61 -6.48 16.08
C ASP A 77 11.96 -6.91 14.65
N ARG A 78 11.45 -8.05 14.18
CA ARG A 78 11.55 -8.46 12.76
C ARG A 78 10.47 -7.81 11.88
N CYS A 79 9.28 -7.55 12.43
CA CYS A 79 8.17 -6.89 11.72
C CYS A 79 8.56 -5.55 11.06
N GLN A 80 9.40 -4.73 11.71
CA GLN A 80 9.87 -3.45 11.14
C GLN A 80 10.85 -3.62 9.96
N HIS A 81 11.47 -4.80 9.81
CA HIS A 81 12.45 -5.11 8.76
C HIS A 81 11.82 -5.77 7.51
N TYR A 82 10.51 -6.02 7.51
CA TYR A 82 9.82 -6.54 6.33
C TYR A 82 9.55 -5.45 5.30
N LEU A 83 9.69 -5.81 4.03
CA LEU A 83 9.37 -4.95 2.88
C LEU A 83 7.85 -4.86 2.69
N TRP A 84 7.17 -4.15 3.60
CA TRP A 84 5.72 -3.93 3.57
C TRP A 84 5.25 -3.29 2.25
N ALA A 85 6.10 -2.48 1.62
CA ALA A 85 5.89 -1.95 0.27
C ALA A 85 5.72 -3.05 -0.79
N ALA A 86 6.60 -4.07 -0.77
CA ALA A 86 6.54 -5.19 -1.70
C ALA A 86 5.34 -6.10 -1.41
N ALA A 87 5.02 -6.36 -0.14
CA ALA A 87 3.81 -7.09 0.25
C ALA A 87 2.54 -6.39 -0.25
N ALA A 88 2.45 -5.07 -0.07
CA ALA A 88 1.37 -4.25 -0.59
C ALA A 88 1.22 -4.32 -2.11
N LEU A 89 2.32 -4.24 -2.85
CA LEU A 89 2.29 -4.38 -4.31
C LEU A 89 1.85 -5.79 -4.74
N VAL A 90 2.32 -6.85 -4.07
CA VAL A 90 1.90 -8.23 -4.36
C VAL A 90 0.38 -8.38 -4.26
N PHE A 91 -0.20 -8.00 -3.12
CA PHE A 91 -1.63 -8.17 -2.89
C PHE A 91 -2.50 -7.24 -3.75
N LEU A 92 -2.03 -6.02 -4.03
CA LEU A 92 -2.71 -5.11 -4.95
C LEU A 92 -2.73 -5.66 -6.39
N TYR A 93 -1.60 -6.18 -6.88
CA TYR A 93 -1.50 -6.69 -8.26
C TYR A 93 -2.28 -8.00 -8.43
N ASP A 94 -2.26 -8.88 -7.43
CA ASP A 94 -3.03 -10.13 -7.42
C ASP A 94 -4.54 -9.83 -7.50
N ASN A 95 -5.04 -8.94 -6.64
CA ASN A 95 -6.43 -8.50 -6.66
C ASN A 95 -6.81 -7.78 -7.95
N MET A 96 -5.93 -6.96 -8.54
CA MET A 96 -6.19 -6.33 -9.84
C MET A 96 -6.21 -7.33 -11.00
N GLY A 97 -5.40 -8.40 -10.95
CA GLY A 97 -5.46 -9.51 -11.90
C GLY A 97 -6.83 -10.21 -11.86
N ASP A 98 -7.28 -10.56 -10.65
CA ASP A 98 -8.64 -11.05 -10.38
C ASP A 98 -9.74 -10.08 -10.85
N GLY A 99 -9.54 -8.78 -10.59
CA GLY A 99 -10.46 -7.69 -10.94
C GLY A 99 -10.59 -7.41 -12.43
N ALA A 100 -9.61 -7.82 -13.24
CA ALA A 100 -9.67 -7.73 -14.70
C ALA A 100 -10.56 -8.80 -15.34
N VAL A 101 -10.94 -9.85 -14.59
CA VAL A 101 -11.86 -10.89 -15.06
C VAL A 101 -13.29 -10.34 -15.08
N HIS A 102 -14.02 -10.57 -16.18
CA HIS A 102 -15.27 -9.89 -16.51
C HIS A 102 -16.41 -10.01 -15.48
N ASP A 103 -16.42 -11.06 -14.65
CA ASP A 103 -17.45 -11.31 -13.64
C ASP A 103 -17.10 -10.77 -12.23
N THR A 104 -15.88 -10.25 -12.04
CA THR A 104 -15.43 -9.77 -10.73
C THR A 104 -16.08 -8.42 -10.38
N ARG A 105 -17.00 -8.43 -9.39
CA ARG A 105 -17.76 -7.25 -8.94
C ARG A 105 -17.10 -6.40 -7.86
N GLN A 106 -16.03 -6.91 -7.22
CA GLN A 106 -15.34 -6.27 -6.10
C GLN A 106 -13.83 -6.45 -6.24
N LEU A 107 -13.08 -5.38 -5.95
CA LEU A 107 -11.63 -5.35 -5.96
C LEU A 107 -11.12 -5.25 -4.50
N GLY A 108 -10.27 -6.18 -4.10
CA GLY A 108 -9.59 -6.18 -2.80
C GLY A 108 -8.16 -5.64 -2.89
N GLY A 109 -7.35 -5.95 -1.88
CA GLY A 109 -5.97 -5.46 -1.74
C GLY A 109 -5.92 -4.01 -1.27
N TYR A 110 -4.78 -3.34 -1.47
CA TYR A 110 -4.52 -2.02 -0.90
C TYR A 110 -5.21 -0.88 -1.69
N MET A 111 -6.54 -0.81 -1.57
CA MET A 111 -7.39 0.12 -2.31
C MET A 111 -7.05 1.59 -2.09
N THR A 112 -6.60 1.97 -0.89
CA THR A 112 -6.13 3.34 -0.62
C THR A 112 -4.93 3.72 -1.47
N LEU A 113 -3.96 2.81 -1.66
CA LEU A 113 -2.79 3.03 -2.52
C LEU A 113 -3.22 3.20 -3.97
N LEU A 114 -4.10 2.33 -4.48
CA LEU A 114 -4.63 2.43 -5.84
C LEU A 114 -5.40 3.73 -6.08
N GLN A 115 -6.26 4.13 -5.13
CA GLN A 115 -7.03 5.37 -5.22
C GLN A 115 -6.13 6.61 -5.23
N CYS A 116 -5.09 6.64 -4.38
CA CYS A 116 -4.13 7.73 -4.35
C CYS A 116 -3.29 7.78 -5.64
N TRP A 117 -2.85 6.62 -6.13
CA TRP A 117 -2.16 6.51 -7.42
C TRP A 117 -3.02 7.07 -8.57
N ILE A 118 -4.30 6.68 -8.65
CA ILE A 118 -5.24 7.22 -9.64
C ILE A 118 -5.38 8.76 -9.52
N TYR A 119 -5.46 9.29 -8.30
CA TYR A 119 -5.62 10.72 -8.04
C TYR A 119 -4.40 11.58 -8.39
N GLU A 120 -3.20 11.03 -8.28
CA GLU A 120 -1.97 11.70 -8.72
C GLU A 120 -1.82 11.62 -10.24
N HIS A 121 -2.04 10.45 -10.85
CA HIS A 121 -1.79 10.23 -12.27
C HIS A 121 -2.89 10.75 -13.23
N PHE A 122 -4.16 10.82 -12.80
CA PHE A 122 -5.29 11.24 -13.66
C PHE A 122 -5.99 12.50 -13.14
N PRO A 123 -5.30 13.65 -13.10
CA PRO A 123 -5.80 14.85 -12.42
C PRO A 123 -7.10 15.41 -13.01
N ARG A 124 -7.34 15.20 -14.32
CA ARG A 124 -8.49 15.72 -15.07
C ARG A 124 -9.74 14.83 -15.00
N ILE A 125 -9.58 13.52 -14.78
CA ILE A 125 -10.70 12.55 -14.77
C ILE A 125 -11.37 12.52 -13.39
N CYS A 126 -10.57 12.47 -12.33
CA CYS A 126 -11.03 12.10 -11.00
C CYS A 126 -11.51 13.29 -10.17
N LYS A 127 -12.81 13.32 -9.86
CA LYS A 127 -13.38 14.26 -8.87
C LYS A 127 -12.83 13.95 -7.48
N ARG A 128 -11.96 14.82 -6.98
CA ARG A 128 -11.39 14.77 -5.62
C ARG A 128 -11.43 16.15 -4.96
N GLY A 129 -11.26 16.19 -3.63
CA GLY A 129 -10.85 17.40 -2.93
C GLY A 129 -9.34 17.37 -2.73
N ASP A 130 -8.68 18.52 -2.91
CA ASP A 130 -7.27 18.72 -2.60
C ASP A 130 -7.17 19.51 -1.28
N ARG A 131 -6.44 18.98 -0.29
CA ARG A 131 -6.15 19.70 0.96
C ARG A 131 -4.93 20.63 0.84
N GLY A 132 -4.27 20.65 -0.31
CA GLY A 132 -3.06 21.44 -0.56
C GLY A 132 -1.79 20.70 -0.15
N ALA A 133 -0.78 21.45 0.27
CA ALA A 133 0.51 20.89 0.64
C ALA A 133 0.41 19.96 1.86
N VAL A 134 0.90 18.72 1.70
CA VAL A 134 1.04 17.76 2.81
C VAL A 134 2.42 17.93 3.44
N PRO A 135 2.54 18.04 4.77
CA PRO A 135 3.83 18.01 5.46
C PRO A 135 4.60 16.72 5.14
N ALA A 136 5.91 16.79 4.88
CA ALA A 136 6.73 15.65 4.45
C ALA A 136 6.75 14.43 5.39
N HIS A 137 6.27 14.57 6.63
CA HIS A 137 6.14 13.49 7.60
C HIS A 137 4.74 12.83 7.62
N LEU A 138 3.85 13.25 6.71
CA LEU A 138 2.51 12.70 6.51
C LEU A 138 2.42 12.04 5.12
N PRO A 139 1.60 10.99 4.96
CA PRO A 139 1.42 10.32 3.67
C PRO A 139 0.82 11.24 2.62
N ILE A 140 1.23 11.10 1.36
CA ILE A 140 0.61 11.79 0.22
C ILE A 140 -0.90 11.46 0.11
N ALA A 141 -1.32 10.27 0.56
CA ALA A 141 -2.74 9.92 0.71
C ALA A 141 -3.54 10.94 1.55
N CYS A 142 -2.90 11.56 2.55
CA CYS A 142 -3.48 12.63 3.37
C CYS A 142 -3.64 13.96 2.61
N ARG A 143 -3.27 14.06 1.33
CA ARG A 143 -3.66 15.19 0.46
C ARG A 143 -5.14 15.12 0.05
N TRP A 144 -5.63 13.92 -0.23
CA TRP A 144 -6.86 13.75 -1.00
C TRP A 144 -8.11 13.53 -0.15
N ILE A 145 -9.20 14.19 -0.54
CA ILE A 145 -10.54 13.93 -0.03
C ILE A 145 -11.32 13.17 -1.11
N ALA A 146 -11.75 11.95 -0.78
CA ALA A 146 -12.65 11.18 -1.63
C ALA A 146 -14.00 11.91 -1.77
N LYS A 147 -14.43 12.18 -3.01
CA LYS A 147 -15.78 12.70 -3.29
C LYS A 147 -16.64 11.56 -3.84
N HIS A 148 -17.55 11.06 -3.03
CA HIS A 148 -18.41 9.91 -3.37
C HIS A 148 -19.47 10.19 -4.46
N VAL A 149 -19.61 11.44 -4.93
CA VAL A 149 -20.64 11.83 -5.90
C VAL A 149 -20.17 11.57 -7.34
N VAL A 150 -20.63 10.44 -7.90
CA VAL A 150 -20.43 10.06 -9.30
C VAL A 150 -21.49 10.71 -10.18
N GLU A 151 -21.34 12.00 -10.49
CA GLU A 151 -22.13 12.64 -11.56
C GLU A 151 -21.95 11.89 -12.88
N GLY A 152 -23.05 11.39 -13.44
CA GLY A 152 -23.07 10.61 -14.69
C GLY A 152 -22.78 9.10 -14.54
N GLY A 153 -22.52 8.61 -13.33
CA GLY A 153 -22.32 7.19 -13.06
C GLY A 153 -21.07 6.58 -13.72
N LEU A 154 -21.03 5.24 -13.80
CA LEU A 154 -19.91 4.48 -14.35
C LEU A 154 -19.66 4.78 -15.85
N VAL A 155 -20.72 5.09 -16.60
CA VAL A 155 -20.67 5.35 -18.05
C VAL A 155 -19.81 6.57 -18.35
N THR A 156 -19.96 7.66 -17.59
CA THR A 156 -19.14 8.88 -17.75
C THR A 156 -17.66 8.63 -17.46
N TYR A 157 -17.33 7.78 -16.49
CA TYR A 157 -15.93 7.41 -16.24
C TYR A 157 -15.34 6.54 -17.36
N ARG A 158 -16.10 5.59 -17.92
CA ARG A 158 -15.67 4.81 -19.10
C ARG A 158 -15.37 5.74 -20.28
N GLN A 159 -16.32 6.60 -20.66
CA GLN A 159 -16.15 7.58 -21.74
C GLN A 159 -14.93 8.49 -21.56
N ARG A 160 -14.61 8.90 -20.31
CA ARG A 160 -13.41 9.69 -20.01
C ARG A 160 -12.10 8.91 -20.12
N LEU A 161 -12.12 7.60 -19.82
CA LEU A 161 -10.97 6.72 -19.99
C LEU A 161 -10.77 6.35 -21.47
N ASP A 162 -11.86 6.14 -22.21
CA ASP A 162 -11.82 5.86 -23.66
C ASP A 162 -11.32 7.08 -24.47
N ALA A 163 -11.59 8.30 -23.98
CA ALA A 163 -11.15 9.57 -24.57
C ALA A 163 -9.82 10.12 -24.01
N LEU A 164 -9.09 9.35 -23.19
CA LEU A 164 -7.87 9.77 -22.51
C LEU A 164 -6.74 10.06 -23.52
N LEU A 165 -6.19 11.28 -23.48
CA LEU A 165 -4.99 11.66 -24.23
C LEU A 165 -3.72 11.51 -23.39
N LEU A 166 -2.56 11.49 -24.06
CA LEU A 166 -1.26 11.38 -23.40
C LEU A 166 -1.00 12.53 -22.40
N GLU A 167 -1.53 13.73 -22.70
CA GLU A 167 -1.43 14.93 -21.87
C GLU A 167 -2.39 14.94 -20.66
N ASP A 168 -3.37 14.05 -20.61
CA ASP A 168 -4.27 13.90 -19.46
C ASP A 168 -3.62 13.08 -18.33
N VAL A 169 -2.50 12.41 -18.62
CA VAL A 169 -1.76 11.54 -17.69
C VAL A 169 -0.52 12.27 -17.17
N LEU A 170 -0.50 12.53 -15.87
CA LEU A 170 0.70 12.98 -15.18
C LEU A 170 1.56 11.76 -14.89
N PHE A 171 2.62 11.51 -15.69
CA PHE A 171 3.42 10.31 -15.51
C PHE A 171 4.34 10.36 -14.28
N THR A 172 4.84 11.53 -13.88
CA THR A 172 5.81 11.64 -12.78
C THR A 172 5.35 12.59 -11.66
N PRO A 173 4.21 12.31 -11.00
CA PRO A 173 3.66 13.20 -9.96
C PRO A 173 4.61 13.45 -8.79
N TYR A 174 5.46 12.46 -8.47
CA TYR A 174 6.34 12.47 -7.29
C TYR A 174 7.72 13.10 -7.54
N ASP A 175 7.98 13.71 -8.71
CA ASP A 175 9.32 14.25 -9.04
C ASP A 175 9.80 15.32 -8.05
N ASN A 176 8.88 16.14 -7.53
CA ASN A 176 9.19 17.13 -6.50
C ASN A 176 9.59 16.50 -5.15
N ASP A 177 9.03 15.33 -4.85
CA ASP A 177 9.26 14.60 -3.59
C ASP A 177 10.55 13.75 -3.64
N ARG A 178 11.12 13.51 -4.82
CA ARG A 178 12.37 12.73 -5.00
C ARG A 178 13.57 13.30 -4.24
N ALA A 179 13.55 14.59 -3.89
CA ALA A 179 14.58 15.21 -3.05
C ALA A 179 14.57 14.67 -1.60
N ASN A 180 13.38 14.30 -1.09
CA ASN A 180 13.19 13.74 0.25
C ASN A 180 13.11 12.20 0.23
N HIS A 181 12.64 11.63 -0.88
CA HIS A 181 12.41 10.21 -1.10
C HIS A 181 13.09 9.78 -2.41
N PRO A 182 14.43 9.59 -2.41
CA PRO A 182 15.17 9.28 -3.62
C PRO A 182 14.70 7.97 -4.23
N PHE A 183 14.79 7.90 -5.56
CA PHE A 183 14.51 6.67 -6.30
C PHE A 183 15.59 5.63 -6.00
N GLU A 184 15.23 4.51 -5.40
CA GLU A 184 16.16 3.42 -5.08
C GLU A 184 16.15 2.38 -6.21
N ASP A 185 17.32 1.93 -6.67
CA ASP A 185 17.45 1.06 -7.87
C ASP A 185 16.67 -0.26 -7.77
N ILE A 186 16.40 -0.75 -6.55
CA ILE A 186 15.54 -1.92 -6.30
C ILE A 186 14.11 -1.75 -6.86
N SER A 187 13.64 -0.53 -7.05
CA SER A 187 12.36 -0.23 -7.72
C SER A 187 12.37 -0.56 -9.22
N MET A 188 13.54 -0.79 -9.84
CA MET A 188 13.68 -1.29 -11.21
C MET A 188 13.82 -2.83 -11.28
N PHE A 189 13.65 -3.55 -10.16
CA PHE A 189 13.60 -5.01 -10.19
C PHE A 189 12.55 -5.51 -11.20
N SER A 190 12.92 -6.43 -12.07
CA SER A 190 11.99 -7.12 -12.97
C SER A 190 12.01 -8.62 -12.65
N GLY A 191 10.84 -9.19 -12.42
CA GLY A 191 10.70 -10.59 -12.00
C GLY A 191 9.38 -10.87 -11.30
N TYR A 192 9.38 -11.85 -10.39
CA TYR A 192 8.21 -12.19 -9.58
C TYR A 192 8.39 -11.68 -8.14
N LEU A 193 7.43 -10.88 -7.68
CA LEU A 193 7.28 -10.60 -6.26
C LEU A 193 6.47 -11.74 -5.61
N ARG A 194 6.71 -12.01 -4.33
CA ARG A 194 6.03 -13.06 -3.56
C ARG A 194 5.75 -12.56 -2.14
N CYS A 195 4.57 -12.86 -1.63
CA CYS A 195 4.21 -12.64 -0.22
C CYS A 195 3.28 -13.78 0.23
N GLY A 196 3.77 -14.62 1.15
CA GLY A 196 3.08 -15.87 1.49
C GLY A 196 2.90 -16.76 0.24
N GLY A 197 1.69 -17.28 0.04
CA GLY A 197 1.34 -18.11 -1.13
C GLY A 197 1.09 -17.31 -2.42
N VAL A 198 1.03 -15.98 -2.36
CA VAL A 198 0.73 -15.12 -3.52
C VAL A 198 2.02 -14.77 -4.26
N SER A 199 2.01 -14.84 -5.59
CA SER A 199 3.16 -14.43 -6.41
C SER A 199 2.72 -13.87 -7.76
N VAL A 200 3.20 -12.65 -8.05
CA VAL A 200 2.76 -11.83 -9.19
C VAL A 200 3.97 -11.33 -9.99
N PRO A 201 3.85 -11.15 -11.31
CA PRO A 201 4.89 -10.50 -12.10
C PRO A 201 4.95 -9.00 -11.78
N TYR A 202 6.15 -8.49 -11.57
CA TYR A 202 6.45 -7.06 -11.43
C TYR A 202 7.47 -6.70 -12.51
N LEU A 203 7.03 -5.91 -13.49
CA LEU A 203 7.74 -5.64 -14.75
C LEU A 203 7.74 -4.12 -15.00
N PRO A 204 8.53 -3.32 -14.25
CA PRO A 204 8.54 -1.85 -14.34
C PRO A 204 8.91 -1.33 -15.74
N GLU A 205 9.59 -2.12 -16.55
CA GLU A 205 9.87 -1.87 -17.97
C GLU A 205 8.62 -1.70 -18.85
N ARG A 206 7.44 -2.13 -18.39
CA ARG A 206 6.14 -1.89 -19.06
C ARG A 206 5.56 -0.49 -18.78
N CYS A 207 6.08 0.20 -17.76
CA CYS A 207 5.56 1.46 -17.23
C CYS A 207 6.65 2.53 -17.09
N LEU A 208 7.70 2.48 -17.90
CA LEU A 208 8.91 3.33 -17.83
C LEU A 208 8.62 4.83 -17.73
N ARG A 209 7.54 5.32 -18.34
CA ARG A 209 7.12 6.73 -18.22
C ARG A 209 6.86 7.14 -16.78
N GLN A 210 6.34 6.25 -15.93
CA GLN A 210 6.11 6.51 -14.49
C GLN A 210 7.39 6.85 -13.73
N PHE A 211 8.53 6.37 -14.22
CA PHE A 211 9.86 6.61 -13.64
C PHE A 211 10.59 7.80 -14.28
N GLY A 212 9.96 8.48 -15.25
CA GLY A 212 10.58 9.55 -16.05
C GLY A 212 11.44 9.03 -17.21
N ARG A 213 11.24 7.77 -17.65
CA ARG A 213 12.01 7.12 -18.71
C ARG A 213 11.18 6.94 -19.98
N ILE A 214 11.85 6.80 -21.13
CA ILE A 214 11.20 6.56 -22.42
C ILE A 214 10.61 5.14 -22.43
N GLN A 215 9.33 5.02 -22.77
CA GLN A 215 8.68 3.71 -22.95
C GLN A 215 9.08 3.09 -24.28
N CYS A 216 9.87 2.01 -24.22
CA CYS A 216 10.13 1.12 -25.35
C CYS A 216 9.03 0.06 -25.45
N ILE A 217 9.01 -0.72 -26.54
CA ILE A 217 8.17 -1.93 -26.61
C ILE A 217 8.70 -2.92 -25.56
N PRO A 218 7.88 -3.35 -24.57
CA PRO A 218 8.35 -4.26 -23.54
C PRO A 218 8.52 -5.69 -24.08
N PRO A 219 9.40 -6.51 -23.49
CA PRO A 219 9.53 -7.93 -23.83
C PRO A 219 8.26 -8.71 -23.44
N ASP A 220 8.20 -10.00 -23.76
CA ASP A 220 7.13 -10.88 -23.28
C ASP A 220 7.20 -11.10 -21.76
N VAL A 221 6.09 -11.51 -21.15
CA VAL A 221 6.05 -11.86 -19.71
C VAL A 221 6.80 -13.18 -19.53
N PRO A 222 7.84 -13.26 -18.69
CA PRO A 222 8.53 -14.53 -18.42
C PRO A 222 7.54 -15.52 -17.78
N PRO A 223 7.65 -16.83 -18.05
CA PRO A 223 6.77 -17.82 -17.42
C PRO A 223 6.97 -17.81 -15.90
N ARG A 224 5.87 -18.04 -15.15
CA ARG A 224 5.94 -18.15 -13.69
C ARG A 224 6.89 -19.29 -13.33
N PRO A 225 7.93 -19.06 -12.50
CA PRO A 225 8.84 -20.12 -12.12
C PRO A 225 8.07 -21.24 -11.41
N VAL A 226 8.17 -22.45 -11.96
CA VAL A 226 7.66 -23.68 -11.32
C VAL A 226 8.37 -23.81 -9.97
N SER A 227 7.64 -24.22 -8.93
CA SER A 227 8.07 -24.15 -7.52
C SER A 227 9.56 -24.42 -7.32
N ILE A 228 10.31 -23.36 -7.04
CA ILE A 228 11.58 -23.50 -6.35
C ILE A 228 11.29 -23.24 -4.88
N ASP A 229 11.67 -24.22 -4.07
CA ASP A 229 11.56 -24.20 -2.62
C ASP A 229 12.58 -23.20 -2.04
N TRP A 230 12.16 -21.94 -2.01
CA TRP A 230 12.89 -20.86 -1.37
C TRP A 230 12.32 -20.61 0.03
N VAL A 231 13.16 -20.90 1.03
CA VAL A 231 12.95 -20.70 2.47
C VAL A 231 12.90 -19.21 2.82
#